data_AF-A0A9D4B9L8-F1
#
_entry.id   AF-A0A9D4B9L8-F1
#
_cell.length_a   1.000
_cell.length_b   1.000
_cell.length_c   1.000
_cell.angle_alpha   90.00
_cell.angle_beta   90.00
_cell.angle_gamma   90.00
#
_symmetry.space_group_name_H-M   'P 1'
#
loop_
_entity.id
_entity.type
_entity.pdbx_description
1 polymer ?
#
loop_
_entity_poly.entity_id
_entity_poly.type
_entity_poly.pdbx_seq_one_letter_code
_entity_poly.pdbx_strand_id
1 'polypeptide(L)' 'SGSRSASSCRLSRAESERRCRVPGGKLCSGRGQCDCGVCICQVTEPGKYYGPLCECHEWVCETYDGETCA' A
#
# COMPACT_ATOMS: atom_id res chain seq x y z
N SER A 1 -5.42 34.36 -5.61
CA SER A 1 -6.23 33.25 -5.07
C SER A 1 -5.54 31.91 -5.36
N GLY A 2 -5.07 31.22 -4.31
CA GLY A 2 -4.80 29.77 -4.31
C GLY A 2 -3.53 29.24 -4.99
N SER A 3 -2.36 29.40 -4.34
CA SER A 3 -1.19 28.56 -4.62
C SER A 3 -1.46 27.12 -4.13
N ARG A 4 -1.75 26.18 -5.04
CA ARG A 4 -1.88 24.75 -4.67
C ARG A 4 -0.52 24.07 -4.71
N SER A 5 0.18 24.19 -3.59
CA SER A 5 1.28 23.31 -3.20
C SER A 5 0.73 21.92 -2.83
N ALA A 6 0.71 21.04 -3.81
CA ALA A 6 0.77 19.57 -3.70
C ALA A 6 1.11 19.11 -5.11
N SER A 7 2.11 18.26 -5.30
CA SER A 7 2.48 17.69 -6.60
C SER A 7 1.24 17.20 -7.33
N SER A 8 0.71 18.02 -8.25
CA SER A 8 -0.51 17.69 -8.99
C SER A 8 -0.20 16.45 -9.78
N CYS A 9 -0.84 15.34 -9.43
CA CYS A 9 -0.70 14.12 -10.18
C CYS A 9 -0.99 14.39 -11.66
N ARG A 10 -0.05 14.03 -12.55
CA ARG A 10 -0.22 14.19 -14.00
C ARG A 10 -1.14 13.13 -14.61
N LEU A 11 -1.45 12.08 -13.86
CA LEU A 11 -2.31 10.99 -14.29
C LEU A 11 -3.77 11.33 -13.98
N SER A 12 -4.68 10.89 -14.85
CA SER A 12 -6.09 10.81 -14.48
C SER A 12 -6.29 9.80 -13.34
N ARG A 13 -7.41 9.92 -12.61
CA ARG A 13 -7.76 8.96 -11.55
C ARG A 13 -7.74 7.51 -12.06
N ALA A 14 -8.30 7.27 -13.24
CA ALA A 14 -8.35 5.94 -13.84
C ALA A 14 -6.96 5.42 -14.24
N GLU A 15 -6.03 6.27 -14.69
CA GLU A 15 -4.64 5.88 -14.96
C GLU A 15 -3.88 5.55 -13.67
N SER A 16 -4.06 6.38 -12.63
CA SER A 16 -3.51 6.13 -11.30
C SER A 16 -3.98 4.76 -10.77
N GLU A 17 -5.29 4.53 -10.75
CA GLU A 17 -5.89 3.28 -10.28
C GLU A 17 -5.40 2.06 -11.07
N ARG A 18 -5.23 2.17 -12.39
CA ARG A 18 -4.70 1.07 -13.21
C ARG A 18 -3.30 0.62 -12.77
N ARG A 19 -2.43 1.55 -12.38
CA ARG A 19 -1.06 1.23 -11.90
C ARG A 19 -1.06 0.54 -10.53
N CYS A 20 -2.08 0.79 -9.71
CA CYS A 20 -2.22 0.22 -8.39
C CYS A 20 -3.06 -1.07 -8.36
N ARG A 21 -3.57 -1.55 -9.50
CA ARG A 21 -4.50 -2.69 -9.56
C ARG A 21 -3.74 -4.01 -9.58
N VAL A 22 -4.03 -4.88 -8.61
CA VAL A 22 -3.61 -6.28 -8.67
C VAL A 22 -4.44 -7.01 -9.75
N PRO A 23 -3.84 -7.86 -10.60
CA PRO A 23 -4.59 -8.69 -11.56
C PRO A 23 -5.68 -9.51 -10.88
N GLY A 24 -6.94 -9.29 -11.25
CA GLY A 24 -8.10 -9.95 -10.62
C GLY A 24 -8.37 -9.53 -9.16
N GLY A 25 -7.60 -8.60 -8.60
CA GLY A 25 -7.63 -8.24 -7.18
C GLY A 25 -8.10 -6.81 -6.90
N LYS A 26 -7.82 -6.34 -5.68
CA LYS A 26 -8.12 -4.96 -5.22
C LYS A 26 -6.98 -4.00 -5.59
N LEU A 27 -7.22 -2.70 -5.46
CA LEU A 27 -6.14 -1.70 -5.50
C LEU A 27 -5.23 -1.90 -4.29
N CYS A 28 -3.91 -1.86 -4.49
CA CYS A 28 -2.92 -2.00 -3.42
C CYS A 28 -3.18 -3.22 -2.52
N SER A 29 -3.61 -4.34 -3.10
CA SER A 29 -3.99 -5.56 -2.38
C SER A 29 -5.07 -5.35 -1.30
N GLY A 30 -5.78 -4.21 -1.30
CA GLY A 30 -6.71 -3.80 -0.25
C GLY A 30 -6.05 -3.32 1.04
N ARG A 31 -4.73 -3.12 1.04
CA ARG A 31 -3.86 -2.84 2.20
C ARG A 31 -3.18 -1.47 2.10
N GLY A 32 -3.75 -0.56 1.31
CA GLY A 32 -3.16 0.74 1.02
C GLY A 32 -4.08 1.63 0.21
N GLN A 33 -3.66 2.88 0.05
CA GLN A 33 -4.32 3.87 -0.80
C GLN A 33 -3.49 4.12 -2.05
N CYS A 34 -4.14 4.18 -3.21
CA CYS A 34 -3.46 4.56 -4.45
C CYS A 34 -3.35 6.09 -4.53
N ASP A 35 -2.12 6.60 -4.58
CA ASP A 35 -1.80 8.01 -4.81
C ASP A 35 -0.91 8.15 -6.04
N CYS A 36 -1.43 8.79 -7.08
CA CYS A 36 -0.75 9.01 -8.36
C CYS A 36 -0.06 7.77 -8.99
N GLY A 37 -0.69 6.60 -8.87
CA GLY A 37 -0.19 5.34 -9.40
C GLY A 37 0.85 4.66 -8.52
N VAL A 38 1.02 5.14 -7.29
CA VAL A 38 1.86 4.52 -6.25
C VAL A 38 0.96 4.09 -5.10
N CYS A 39 1.17 2.87 -4.61
CA CYS A 39 0.47 2.41 -3.42
C CYS A 39 1.14 2.92 -2.15
N ILE A 40 0.38 3.66 -1.35
CA ILE A 40 0.75 4.07 0.00
C ILE A 40 0.20 2.99 0.95
N CYS A 41 1.09 2.11 1.41
CA CYS A 41 0.70 0.97 2.23
C CYS A 41 0.30 1.39 3.64
N GLN A 42 -0.68 0.69 4.19
CA GLN A 42 -1.09 0.86 5.58
C GLN A 42 -0.01 0.33 6.51
N VAL A 43 0.22 1.06 7.60
CA VAL A 43 1.06 0.64 8.72
C VAL A 43 0.12 0.29 9.86
N THR A 44 0.13 -0.97 10.29
CA THR A 44 -0.67 -1.48 11.40
C THR A 44 0.29 -2.10 12.43
N GLU A 45 -0.01 -2.03 13.72
CA GLU A 45 0.70 -2.89 14.69
C GLU A 45 0.09 -4.30 14.64
N PRO A 46 0.87 -5.38 14.67
CA PRO A 46 2.32 -5.49 14.94
C PRO A 46 3.23 -5.48 13.69
N GLY A 47 2.72 -5.17 12.49
CA GLY A 47 3.47 -5.34 11.24
C GLY A 47 3.07 -4.41 10.09
N LYS A 48 4.05 -4.02 9.28
CA LYS A 48 3.86 -3.13 8.13
C LYS A 48 3.55 -3.91 6.85
N TYR A 49 2.66 -3.38 6.02
CA TYR A 49 2.53 -3.80 4.63
C TYR A 49 3.55 -3.07 3.75
N TYR A 50 4.11 -3.77 2.78
CA TYR A 50 5.11 -3.22 1.86
C TYR A 50 5.05 -3.91 0.48
N GLY A 51 5.90 -3.46 -0.44
CA GLY A 51 5.87 -3.87 -1.84
C GLY A 51 5.08 -2.89 -2.73
N PRO A 52 5.27 -2.96 -4.05
CA PRO A 52 4.68 -2.01 -5.01
C PRO A 52 3.14 -1.99 -4.99
N LEU A 53 2.49 -3.08 -4.58
CA LEU A 53 1.04 -3.21 -4.47
C LEU A 53 0.62 -3.59 -3.04
N CYS A 54 1.47 -3.34 -2.03
CA CYS A 54 1.24 -3.72 -0.63
C CYS A 54 0.93 -5.22 -0.45
N GLU A 55 1.51 -6.06 -1.31
CA GLU A 55 1.30 -7.50 -1.33
C GLU A 55 2.07 -8.22 -0.20
N CYS A 56 3.17 -7.63 0.25
CA CYS A 56 3.99 -8.16 1.33
C CYS A 56 3.58 -7.59 2.68
N HIS A 57 3.85 -8.34 3.74
CA HIS A 57 3.67 -7.94 5.14
C HIS A 57 4.85 -8.46 5.95
N GLU A 58 5.20 -7.73 7.00
CA GLU A 58 6.06 -8.25 8.06
C GLU A 58 5.12 -8.89 9.08
N TRP A 59 4.80 -10.18 8.90
CA TRP A 59 4.20 -10.92 10.01
C TRP A 59 5.31 -11.12 11.03
N VAL A 60 5.12 -10.60 12.23
CA VAL A 60 5.71 -11.28 13.39
C VAL A 60 5.02 -12.64 13.38
N CYS A 61 5.75 -13.73 13.10
CA CYS A 61 5.18 -15.07 13.19
C CYS A 61 4.48 -15.22 14.54
N GLU A 62 3.38 -15.99 14.59
CA GLU A 62 2.74 -16.36 15.85
C GLU A 62 3.81 -16.84 16.82
N THR A 63 3.95 -16.14 17.94
CA THR A 63 4.93 -16.51 18.96
C THR A 63 4.42 -17.76 19.67
N TYR A 64 5.17 -18.85 19.61
CA TYR A 64 4.95 -19.99 20.49
C TYR A 64 6.00 -19.92 21.61
N ASP A 65 5.57 -19.93 22.87
CA ASP A 65 6.46 -19.83 24.04
C ASP A 65 7.36 -18.58 24.07
N GLY A 66 6.90 -17.47 23.48
CA GLY A 66 7.65 -16.20 23.46
C GLY A 66 8.71 -16.08 22.37
N GLU A 67 8.87 -17.09 21.50
CA GLU A 67 9.78 -17.04 20.35
C GLU A 67 9.00 -16.85 19.03
N THR A 68 9.44 -15.90 18.21
CA THR A 68 8.94 -15.72 16.84
C THR A 68 9.55 -16.82 15.97
N CYS A 69 8.74 -17.59 15.22
CA CYS A 69 9.27 -18.62 14.32
C CYS A 69 10.30 -18.02 13.36
N ALA A 70 11.55 -18.51 13.44
CA ALA A 70 12.68 -18.14 12.58
C ALA A 70 12.76 -19.04 11.34
#